data_AF-A0ABD0NXI1-F1
#
_entry.id   AF-A0ABD0NXI1-F1
#
_cell.length_a   1.000
_cell.length_b   1.000
_cell.length_c   1.000
_cell.angle_alpha   90.00
_cell.angle_beta   90.00
_cell.angle_gamma   90.00
#
_symmetry.space_group_name_H-M   'P 1'
#
loop_
_entity.id
_entity.type
_entity.pdbx_description
1 polymer ?
#
loop_
_entity_poly.entity_id
_entity_poly.type
_entity_poly.pdbx_seq_one_letter_code
_entity_poly.pdbx_strand_id
1 'polypeptide(L)' 'LEPSYDFLHIYDGPDSLSPLLGSFYGTDVPERIESSSNTLFLAFRSDASLSSNGFVLQYTG' A
#
# COMPACT_ATOMS: atom_id res chain seq x y z
N LEU A 1 6.33 -10.38 -1.49
CA LEU A 1 6.72 -9.16 -0.77
C LEU A 1 7.67 -9.58 0.34
N GLU A 2 8.97 -9.33 0.16
CA GLU A 2 10.00 -9.61 1.15
C GLU A 2 10.00 -8.56 2.30
N PRO A 3 10.00 -8.97 3.58
CA PRO A 3 10.03 -8.02 4.70
C PRO A 3 11.28 -7.13 4.64
N SER A 4 11.10 -5.80 4.77
CA SER A 4 12.13 -4.73 4.66
C SER A 4 12.53 -4.30 3.25
N TYR A 5 12.14 -5.05 2.20
CA TYR A 5 12.52 -4.74 0.82
C TYR A 5 11.31 -4.36 -0.02
N ASP A 6 10.26 -5.19 0.00
CA ASP A 6 9.03 -4.93 -0.71
C ASP A 6 7.90 -4.52 0.24
N PHE A 7 7.30 -3.36 -0.02
CA PHE A 7 6.15 -2.91 0.73
C PHE A 7 5.24 -2.00 -0.11
N LEU A 8 3.97 -1.96 0.30
CA LEU A 8 2.98 -1.01 -0.17
C LEU A 8 2.61 -0.08 0.97
N HIS A 9 2.83 1.22 0.80
CA HIS A 9 2.28 2.25 1.67
C HIS A 9 1.00 2.83 1.08
N ILE A 10 0.00 3.05 1.93
CA ILE A 10 -1.26 3.70 1.56
C ILE A 10 -1.43 4.93 2.45
N TYR A 11 -1.64 6.09 1.83
CA TYR A 11 -1.76 7.38 2.49
C TYR A 11 -3.13 8.02 2.22
N ASP A 12 -3.68 8.69 3.23
CA ASP A 12 -4.97 9.39 3.21
C ASP A 12 -4.86 10.80 2.64
N GLY A 13 -4.70 10.89 1.32
CA GLY A 13 -4.54 12.17 0.63
C GLY A 13 -3.82 12.03 -0.71
N PRO A 14 -3.41 13.16 -1.31
CA PRO A 14 -2.90 13.19 -2.67
C PRO A 14 -1.45 12.70 -2.85
N ASP A 15 -0.67 12.59 -1.79
CA ASP A 15 0.78 12.32 -1.87
C ASP A 15 1.36 11.63 -0.63
N SER A 16 2.67 11.37 -0.65
CA SER A 16 3.41 10.73 0.45
C SER A 16 3.61 11.59 1.69
N LEU A 17 3.20 12.86 1.67
CA LEU A 17 3.20 13.75 2.83
C LEU A 17 1.87 13.67 3.60
N SER A 18 0.87 13.01 3.01
CA SER A 18 -0.44 12.77 3.63
C SER A 18 -0.34 11.73 4.76
N PRO A 19 -1.32 11.64 5.68
CA PRO A 19 -1.30 10.67 6.77
C PRO A 19 -1.17 9.22 6.27
N LEU A 20 -0.28 8.42 6.86
CA LEU A 20 -0.13 7.00 6.52
C LEU A 20 -1.27 6.18 7.14
N LEU A 21 -2.05 5.50 6.30
CA LEU A 21 -3.11 4.57 6.74
C LEU A 21 -2.56 3.18 7.03
N GLY A 22 -1.54 2.74 6.30
CA GLY A 22 -0.94 1.43 6.53
C GLY A 22 0.28 1.13 5.68
N SER A 23 1.11 0.22 6.19
CA SER A 23 2.25 -0.38 5.50
C SER A 23 2.06 -1.89 5.41
N PHE A 24 2.06 -2.40 4.19
CA PHE A 24 1.72 -3.78 3.89
C PHE A 24 2.89 -4.48 3.21
N TYR A 25 3.15 -5.70 3.66
CA TYR A 25 4.14 -6.61 3.09
C TYR A 25 3.68 -8.05 3.32
N GLY A 26 4.35 -9.01 2.71
CA GLY A 26 3.97 -10.43 2.75
C GLY A 26 2.53 -10.68 2.32
N THR A 27 1.81 -11.40 3.18
CA THR A 27 0.39 -11.79 3.03
C THR A 27 -0.53 -11.06 4.00
N ASP A 28 -0.03 -10.05 4.71
CA ASP A 28 -0.84 -9.24 5.62
C ASP A 28 -1.68 -8.25 4.82
N VAL A 29 -2.88 -8.70 4.48
CA VAL A 29 -3.90 -7.91 3.79
C VAL A 29 -4.88 -7.39 4.84
N PRO A 30 -5.11 -6.06 4.94
CA PRO A 30 -6.11 -5.52 5.84
C PRO A 30 -7.51 -5.89 5.34
N GLU A 31 -8.46 -6.05 6.26
CA GLU A 31 -9.86 -6.32 5.90
C GLU A 31 -10.48 -5.15 5.11
N ARG A 32 -10.13 -3.92 5.46
CA ARG A 32 -10.60 -2.70 4.80
C ARG A 32 -9.69 -1.50 5.09
N ILE A 33 -9.58 -0.59 4.13
CA ILE A 33 -9.00 0.73 4.30
C ILE A 33 -10.04 1.76 3.87
N GLU A 34 -10.25 2.79 4.68
CA GLU A 34 -11.15 3.90 4.37
C GLU A 34 -10.36 5.20 4.37
N SER A 35 -10.49 5.97 3.28
CA SER A 35 -9.99 7.34 3.22
C SER A 35 -10.93 8.27 3.96
N SER A 36 -10.39 9.32 4.59
CA SER A 36 -11.23 10.41 5.13
C SER A 36 -11.77 11.34 4.03
N SER A 37 -11.22 11.22 2.82
CA SER A 37 -11.59 12.00 1.64
C SER A 37 -11.81 11.12 0.41
N ASN A 38 -11.92 11.73 -0.77
CA ASN A 38 -12.02 11.07 -2.06
C ASN A 38 -10.64 10.77 -2.71
N THR A 39 -9.55 10.89 -1.95
CA THR A 39 -8.18 10.71 -2.48
C THR A 39 -7.36 9.77 -1.61
N LEU A 40 -6.67 8.83 -2.25
CA LEU A 40 -5.67 7.96 -1.65
C LEU A 40 -4.40 8.01 -2.50
N PHE A 41 -3.24 7.96 -1.84
CA PHE A 41 -1.94 7.83 -2.49
C PHE A 41 -1.32 6.48 -2.15
N LEU A 42 -0.95 5.72 -3.18
CA LEU A 42 -0.38 4.37 -3.06
C LEU A 42 1.09 4.43 -3.51
N ALA A 43 2.00 4.03 -2.62
CA ALA A 43 3.43 3.97 -2.92
C ALA A 43 3.94 2.53 -2.77
N PHE A 44 4.25 1.90 -3.89
CA PHE A 44 4.86 0.58 -3.93
C PHE A 44 6.37 0.68 -4.11
N ARG A 45 7.12 -0.01 -3.25
CA ARG A 45 8.58 -0.18 -3.38
C ARG A 45 8.90 -1.67 -3.44
N SER A 46 9.81 -2.03 -4.32
CA SER A 46 10.36 -3.39 -4.44
C SER A 46 11.85 -3.34 -4.77
N ASP A 47 12.58 -4.40 -4.45
CA ASP A 47 13.99 -4.55 -4.85
C ASP A 47 14.15 -5.54 -6.03
N ALA A 48 15.40 -5.79 -6.45
CA ALA A 48 15.69 -6.60 -7.63
C ALA A 48 15.90 -8.10 -7.34
N SER A 49 15.66 -8.57 -6.12
CA SER A 49 16.21 -9.84 -5.64
C SER A 49 15.21 -11.02 -5.62
N LEU A 50 13.98 -10.85 -5.12
CA LEU A 50 12.90 -11.84 -5.25
C LEU A 50 11.58 -11.16 -5.65
N SER A 51 11.06 -11.53 -6.81
CA SER A 51 9.74 -11.07 -7.27
C SER A 51 8.63 -12.04 -6.86
N SER A 52 7.47 -11.49 -6.50
CA SER A 52 6.22 -12.23 -6.28
C SER A 52 5.11 -11.62 -7.15
N ASN A 53 3.89 -12.15 -7.07
CA ASN A 53 2.75 -11.71 -7.90
C ASN A 53 2.29 -10.26 -7.62
N GLY A 54 2.90 -9.54 -6.67
CA GLY A 54 2.58 -8.15 -6.34
C GLY A 54 1.34 -8.02 -5.45
N PHE A 55 0.50 -7.02 -5.73
CA PHE A 55 -0.74 -6.75 -5.00
C PHE A 55 -1.91 -6.58 -5.97
N VAL A 56 -3.12 -6.88 -5.49
CA VAL A 56 -4.38 -6.56 -6.17
C VAL A 56 -5.19 -5.69 -5.23
N LEU A 57 -5.74 -4.60 -5.75
CA LEU A 57 -6.59 -3.68 -4.99
C LEU A 57 -7.93 -3.52 -5.71
N GLN A 58 -9.00 -3.57 -4.93
CA GLN A 58 -10.34 -3.20 -5.36
C GLN A 58 -10.75 -1.95 -4.57
N TYR A 59 -11.16 -0.90 -5.27
CA TYR A 59 -11.60 0.35 -4.65
C TYR A 59 -13.07 0.61 -5.00
N THR A 60 -13.78 1.24 -4.07
CA THR A 60 -15.17 1.69 -4.24
C THR A 60 -15.29 3.09 -3.64
N GLY A 61 -16.04 3.97 -4.30
CA GLY A 61 -16.40 5.30 -3.80
C GLY A 61 -17.83 5.35 -3.29
#